data_AF-A0AAW1SS59-F1
#
_entry.id   AF-A0AAW1SS59-F1
#
_cell.length_a   1.000
_cell.length_b   1.000
_cell.length_c   1.000
_cell.angle_alpha   90.00
_cell.angle_beta   90.00
_cell.angle_gamma   90.00
#
_symmetry.space_group_name_H-M   'P 1'
#
loop_
_entity.id
_entity.type
_entity.pdbx_description
1 polymer ?
#
loop_
_entity_poly.entity_id
_entity_poly.type
_entity_poly.pdbx_seq_one_letter_code
_entity_poly.pdbx_strand_id
1 'polypeptide(L)'
;MGASKDLYLNPREIVAQEIYQGTVTSHWSVTATGSLHQEQQLSRSSWRQAFVAAFLPEGFPASTPPDYLAFQVWDSIQALSSYIRGMLSSQAILKGVGVGQQAATPLSAVFQFFLRDLTGMLGGMLFAFWQGSGLDMYAKQWRLFADILNNIGYTLEMISPIFPKYFLFLACLGSLARAVTGVAGGGHSGNSNNLGGHAVGNAADQISISTEAPFFATLAFGLLTLLHVMANIQAMRSLQLQSINPYRLRKLLEAFFNQAPIPSPAQMAAQDALLPPVIMEAWRSWFLSPYRRPILKVHLGVPLHSLDQNLAAKLHKDHRYILGVEAGVCKVVLRDDAGPMDMLNATFEAYARSQIAPSRMPSSQSQVSEDHPTWNKDIFQGFCSQLSAAGWSLEKTILAQSQWRAAWGTSMRSGHED
;
A
#
# COMPACT_ATOMS: atom_id res chain seq x y z
N MET A 1 -12.63 50.16 -33.81
CA MET A 1 -12.55 49.01 -34.74
C MET A 1 -11.13 48.48 -34.68
N GLY A 2 -10.89 47.46 -33.85
CA GLY A 2 -9.59 46.80 -33.75
C GLY A 2 -9.42 45.86 -34.93
N ALA A 3 -8.47 46.16 -35.81
CA ALA A 3 -8.09 45.27 -36.90
C ALA A 3 -7.50 43.98 -36.28
N SER A 4 -8.18 42.86 -36.51
CA SER A 4 -7.63 41.52 -36.30
C SER A 4 -6.32 41.46 -37.08
N LYS A 5 -5.21 41.21 -36.38
CA LYS A 5 -3.96 40.80 -37.02
C LYS A 5 -4.18 39.38 -37.53
N ASP A 6 -4.85 39.27 -38.68
CA ASP A 6 -4.94 38.02 -39.41
C ASP A 6 -3.50 37.67 -39.79
N LEU A 7 -3.00 36.56 -39.21
CA LEU A 7 -1.69 36.04 -39.57
C LEU A 7 -1.73 35.74 -41.08
N TYR A 8 -0.95 36.49 -41.86
CA TYR A 8 -0.56 36.08 -43.20
C TYR A 8 0.35 34.86 -43.05
N LEU A 9 -0.27 33.70 -42.79
CA LEU A 9 0.39 32.41 -42.79
C LEU A 9 0.77 32.11 -44.23
N ASN A 10 2.05 31.89 -44.46
CA ASN A 10 2.54 31.41 -45.74
C ASN A 10 1.71 30.16 -46.12
N PRO A 11 1.21 30.01 -47.36
CA PRO A 11 0.26 28.95 -47.75
C PRO A 11 0.83 27.50 -47.74
N ARG A 12 1.93 27.29 -47.01
CA ARG A 12 2.60 26.00 -46.74
C ARG A 12 3.20 25.92 -45.33
N GLU A 13 2.95 26.89 -44.46
CA GLU A 13 3.46 26.86 -43.09
C GLU A 13 2.58 25.94 -42.24
N ILE A 14 3.20 25.04 -41.48
CA ILE A 14 2.48 24.13 -40.56
C ILE A 14 1.95 24.97 -39.40
N VAL A 15 0.64 25.05 -39.28
CA VAL A 15 -0.05 25.88 -38.27
C VAL A 15 -0.45 25.10 -37.03
N ALA A 16 -0.67 23.79 -37.18
CA ALA A 16 -1.04 22.91 -36.09
C ALA A 16 -0.59 21.47 -36.38
N GLN A 17 -0.49 20.67 -35.32
CA GLN A 17 -0.15 19.26 -35.38
C GLN A 17 -1.11 18.48 -34.50
N GLU A 18 -1.63 17.37 -35.00
CA GLU A 18 -2.33 16.38 -34.19
C GLU A 18 -1.33 15.37 -33.67
N ILE A 19 -1.39 15.10 -32.37
CA ILE A 19 -0.51 14.18 -31.68
C ILE A 19 -1.37 13.10 -31.05
N TYR A 20 -1.21 11.85 -31.49
CA TYR A 20 -1.82 10.68 -30.87
C TYR A 20 -0.73 9.89 -30.13
N GLN A 21 -0.91 9.71 -28.81
CA GLN A 21 0.02 8.98 -27.95
C GLN A 21 1.50 9.43 -28.10
N GLY A 22 1.72 10.76 -28.14
CA GLY A 22 3.07 11.34 -28.23
C GLY A 22 3.72 11.32 -29.62
N THR A 23 3.01 10.85 -30.65
CA THR A 23 3.47 10.86 -32.05
C THR A 23 2.62 11.80 -32.88
N VAL A 24 3.24 12.65 -33.69
CA VAL A 24 2.51 13.50 -34.64
C VAL A 24 1.87 12.62 -35.72
N THR A 25 0.54 12.64 -35.81
CA THR A 25 -0.24 11.85 -36.77
C THR A 25 -0.66 12.67 -37.98
N SER A 26 -0.80 13.99 -37.82
CA SER A 26 -1.21 14.87 -38.92
C SER A 26 -0.62 16.25 -38.73
N HIS A 27 -0.17 16.83 -39.83
CA HIS A 27 0.19 18.24 -39.91
C HIS A 27 -0.95 18.99 -40.58
N TRP A 28 -1.26 20.16 -40.03
CA TRP A 28 -2.28 21.05 -40.58
C TRP A 28 -1.59 22.28 -41.14
N SER A 29 -1.89 22.60 -42.40
CA SER A 29 -1.42 23.82 -43.07
C SER A 29 -2.61 24.65 -43.52
N VAL A 30 -2.44 25.97 -43.61
CA VAL A 30 -3.48 26.87 -44.13
C VAL A 30 -3.27 27.01 -45.64
N THR A 31 -4.32 26.74 -46.40
CA THR A 31 -4.32 26.95 -47.86
C THR A 31 -4.46 28.43 -48.19
N ALA A 32 -4.11 28.83 -49.42
CA ALA A 32 -4.27 30.21 -49.88
C ALA A 32 -5.72 30.73 -49.82
N THR A 33 -6.72 29.84 -49.71
CA THR A 33 -8.14 30.17 -49.55
C THR A 33 -8.60 30.25 -48.08
N GLY A 34 -7.67 30.12 -47.12
CA GLY A 34 -7.98 30.17 -45.68
C GLY A 34 -8.56 28.88 -45.11
N SER A 35 -8.62 27.79 -45.88
CA SER A 35 -9.08 26.49 -45.39
C SER A 35 -7.93 25.66 -44.83
N LEU A 36 -8.21 24.84 -43.82
CA LEU A 36 -7.23 23.92 -43.23
C LEU A 36 -7.05 22.69 -44.14
N HIS A 37 -5.81 22.38 -44.50
CA HIS A 37 -5.44 21.15 -45.21
C HIS A 37 -4.70 20.20 -44.26
N GLN A 38 -5.22 18.98 -44.15
CA GLN A 38 -4.63 17.90 -43.36
C GLN A 38 -3.69 17.08 -44.23
N GLU A 39 -2.41 17.05 -43.87
CA GLU A 39 -1.44 16.10 -44.40
C GLU A 39 -1.29 14.97 -43.38
N GLN A 40 -1.92 13.82 -43.68
CA GLN A 40 -1.76 12.62 -42.87
C GLN A 40 -0.38 12.03 -43.10
N GLN A 41 0.43 11.99 -42.04
CA GLN A 41 1.66 11.23 -42.08
C GLN A 41 1.28 9.76 -41.93
N LEU A 42 1.56 8.93 -42.94
CA LEU A 42 1.48 7.46 -42.86
C LEU A 42 2.54 6.96 -41.87
N SER A 43 2.32 7.20 -40.58
CA SER A 43 3.12 6.66 -39.50
C SER A 43 2.89 5.16 -39.50
N ARG A 44 3.87 4.40 -39.97
CA ARG A 44 3.95 2.97 -39.64
C ARG A 44 4.02 2.92 -38.12
N SER A 45 2.92 2.52 -37.48
CA SER A 45 2.88 2.38 -36.03
C SER A 45 4.09 1.58 -35.61
N SER A 46 5.04 2.22 -34.95
CA SER A 46 6.26 1.54 -34.53
C SER A 46 5.84 0.41 -33.60
N TRP A 47 6.42 -0.77 -33.72
CA TRP A 47 6.17 -1.86 -32.76
C TRP A 47 6.34 -1.39 -31.30
N ARG A 48 7.17 -0.37 -31.08
CA ARG A 48 7.30 0.34 -29.80
C ARG A 48 6.01 1.06 -29.38
N GLN A 49 5.34 1.77 -30.29
CA GLN A 49 4.06 2.44 -30.01
C GLN A 49 2.96 1.43 -29.73
N ALA A 50 2.86 0.35 -30.52
CA ALA A 50 1.91 -0.72 -30.26
C ALA A 50 2.15 -1.38 -28.88
N PHE A 51 3.41 -1.57 -28.51
CA PHE A 51 3.78 -2.08 -27.19
C PHE A 51 3.43 -1.11 -26.06
N VAL A 52 3.76 0.18 -26.19
CA VAL A 52 3.41 1.21 -25.20
C VAL A 52 1.90 1.31 -25.04
N ALA A 53 1.14 1.31 -26.14
CA ALA A 53 -0.31 1.37 -26.13
C ALA A 53 -0.95 0.13 -25.49
N ALA A 54 -0.35 -1.04 -25.67
CA ALA A 54 -0.89 -2.30 -25.15
C ALA A 54 -0.55 -2.56 -23.68
N PHE A 55 0.62 -2.10 -23.20
CA PHE A 55 1.17 -2.51 -21.91
C PHE A 55 1.44 -1.36 -20.93
N LEU A 56 1.45 -0.09 -21.37
CA LEU A 56 1.72 1.05 -20.49
C LEU A 56 0.49 1.97 -20.35
N PRO A 57 0.39 2.73 -19.25
CA PRO A 57 -0.73 3.64 -19.02
C PRO A 57 -0.81 4.76 -20.07
N GLU A 58 -2.01 5.29 -20.27
CA GLU A 58 -2.22 6.44 -21.14
C GLU A 58 -1.36 7.64 -20.70
N GLY A 59 -0.71 8.29 -21.66
CA GLY A 59 0.18 9.42 -21.39
C GLY A 59 1.58 9.06 -20.89
N PHE A 60 1.95 7.77 -20.88
CA PHE A 60 3.32 7.34 -20.57
C PHE A 60 4.34 8.00 -21.54
N PRO A 61 5.49 8.48 -21.05
CA PRO A 61 5.99 8.45 -19.67
C PRO A 61 5.54 9.63 -18.79
N ALA A 62 4.91 10.65 -19.36
CA ALA A 62 4.60 11.89 -18.65
C ALA A 62 3.55 11.71 -17.52
N SER A 63 2.65 10.73 -17.66
CA SER A 63 1.59 10.47 -16.69
C SER A 63 2.00 9.59 -15.50
N THR A 64 3.18 8.97 -15.56
CA THR A 64 3.65 8.00 -14.57
C THR A 64 4.85 8.53 -13.77
N PRO A 65 4.95 8.20 -12.47
CA PRO A 65 6.16 8.43 -11.69
C PRO A 65 7.41 7.74 -12.30
N PRO A 66 8.61 8.29 -12.08
CA PRO A 66 9.86 7.76 -12.66
C PRO A 66 10.20 6.34 -12.18
N ASP A 67 9.67 5.91 -11.05
CA ASP A 67 9.81 4.56 -10.48
C ASP A 67 8.86 3.53 -11.09
N TYR A 68 7.86 3.94 -11.87
CA TYR A 68 6.81 3.07 -12.40
C TYR A 68 7.37 1.89 -13.20
N LEU A 69 8.28 2.14 -14.16
CA LEU A 69 8.82 1.07 -15.00
C LEU A 69 9.63 0.05 -14.19
N ALA A 70 10.46 0.53 -13.27
CA ALA A 70 11.26 -0.36 -12.43
C ALA A 70 10.33 -1.24 -11.59
N PHE A 71 9.34 -0.65 -10.95
CA PHE A 71 8.31 -1.38 -10.22
C PHE A 71 7.61 -2.41 -11.11
N GLN A 72 7.08 -1.99 -12.27
CA GLN A 72 6.30 -2.83 -13.17
C GLN A 72 7.09 -4.04 -13.70
N VAL A 73 8.38 -3.89 -14.00
CA VAL A 73 9.21 -5.01 -14.44
C VAL A 73 9.34 -6.07 -13.34
N TRP A 74 9.66 -5.64 -12.12
CA TRP A 74 9.81 -6.56 -10.99
C TRP A 74 8.48 -7.18 -10.56
N ASP A 75 7.39 -6.40 -10.59
CA ASP A 75 6.04 -6.87 -10.30
C ASP A 75 5.58 -7.92 -11.33
N SER A 76 5.86 -7.72 -12.63
CA SER A 76 5.58 -8.70 -13.68
C SER A 76 6.38 -10.01 -13.50
N ILE A 77 7.66 -9.94 -13.13
CA ILE A 77 8.48 -11.13 -12.84
C ILE A 77 7.91 -11.87 -11.61
N GLN A 78 7.52 -11.12 -10.59
CA GLN A 78 6.92 -11.65 -9.36
C GLN A 78 5.57 -12.34 -9.64
N ALA A 79 4.73 -11.72 -10.47
CA ALA A 79 3.44 -12.25 -10.91
C ALA A 79 3.59 -13.52 -11.76
N LEU A 80 4.48 -13.52 -12.75
CA LEU A 80 4.77 -14.70 -13.58
C LEU A 80 5.27 -15.87 -12.74
N SER A 81 6.19 -15.59 -11.81
CA SER A 81 6.70 -16.62 -10.89
C SER A 81 5.60 -17.18 -9.99
N SER A 82 4.70 -16.32 -9.50
CA SER A 82 3.53 -16.71 -8.70
C SER A 82 2.55 -17.57 -9.51
N TYR A 83 2.30 -17.21 -10.77
CA TYR A 83 1.41 -17.95 -11.67
C TYR A 83 1.91 -19.38 -11.91
N ILE A 84 3.17 -19.55 -12.31
CA ILE A 84 3.74 -20.88 -12.58
C ILE A 84 3.75 -21.74 -11.31
N ARG A 85 4.09 -21.15 -10.15
CA ARG A 85 4.02 -21.84 -8.86
C ARG A 85 2.60 -22.25 -8.50
N GLY A 86 1.61 -21.39 -8.80
CA GLY A 86 0.20 -21.71 -8.61
C GLY A 86 -0.26 -22.87 -9.48
N MET A 87 0.21 -22.98 -10.72
CA MET A 87 -0.04 -24.13 -11.58
C MET A 87 0.54 -25.42 -10.97
N LEU A 88 1.80 -25.40 -10.56
CA LEU A 88 2.46 -26.56 -9.93
C LEU A 88 1.76 -27.00 -8.63
N SER A 89 1.37 -26.03 -7.80
CA SER A 89 0.60 -26.27 -6.58
C SER A 89 -0.76 -26.90 -6.87
N SER A 90 -1.47 -26.39 -7.89
CA SER A 90 -2.78 -26.91 -8.30
C SER A 90 -2.67 -28.35 -8.81
N GLN A 91 -1.64 -28.66 -9.61
CA GLN A 91 -1.36 -30.01 -10.07
C GLN A 91 -1.06 -30.96 -8.90
N ALA A 92 -0.28 -30.51 -7.91
CA ALA A 92 0.00 -31.28 -6.70
C ALA A 92 -1.28 -31.61 -5.92
N ILE A 93 -2.16 -30.62 -5.72
CA ILE A 93 -3.44 -30.81 -5.05
C ILE A 93 -4.34 -31.79 -5.81
N LEU A 94 -4.46 -31.66 -7.14
CA LEU A 94 -5.25 -32.58 -7.97
C LEU A 94 -4.75 -34.02 -7.84
N LYS A 95 -3.43 -34.21 -7.86
CA LYS A 95 -2.81 -35.52 -7.61
C LYS A 95 -3.08 -36.02 -6.20
N GLY A 96 -3.06 -35.14 -5.20
CA GLY A 96 -3.28 -35.46 -3.79
C GLY A 96 -4.71 -35.89 -3.46
N VAL A 97 -5.73 -35.26 -4.06
CA VAL A 97 -7.13 -35.72 -3.93
C VAL A 97 -7.43 -37.00 -4.71
N GLY A 98 -6.48 -37.46 -5.55
CA GLY A 98 -6.57 -38.71 -6.29
C GLY A 98 -7.09 -38.59 -7.72
N VAL A 99 -7.12 -37.40 -8.33
CA VAL A 99 -7.47 -37.26 -9.75
C VAL A 99 -6.54 -38.13 -10.60
N GLY A 100 -7.12 -38.99 -11.44
CA GLY A 100 -6.40 -39.95 -12.27
C GLY A 100 -6.11 -41.31 -11.62
N GLN A 101 -6.51 -41.54 -10.36
CA GLN A 101 -6.37 -42.83 -9.69
C GLN A 101 -7.69 -43.62 -9.73
N GLN A 102 -7.65 -44.90 -10.10
CA GLN A 102 -8.86 -45.75 -10.19
C GLN A 102 -9.59 -45.93 -8.85
N ALA A 103 -8.87 -45.83 -7.73
CA ALA A 103 -9.44 -45.99 -6.39
C ALA A 103 -10.07 -44.70 -5.81
N ALA A 104 -9.86 -43.55 -6.44
CA ALA A 104 -10.36 -42.27 -5.93
C ALA A 104 -11.77 -41.98 -6.46
N THR A 105 -12.68 -41.60 -5.56
CA THR A 105 -14.05 -41.25 -5.95
C THR A 105 -14.19 -39.75 -6.20
N PRO A 106 -14.93 -39.34 -7.25
CA PRO A 106 -15.22 -37.92 -7.49
C PRO A 106 -15.87 -37.23 -6.29
N LEU A 107 -16.76 -37.94 -5.57
CA LEU A 107 -17.43 -37.42 -4.38
C LEU A 107 -16.44 -37.06 -3.25
N SER A 108 -15.43 -37.91 -3.00
CA SER A 108 -14.40 -37.64 -1.99
C SER A 108 -13.56 -36.42 -2.36
N ALA A 109 -13.18 -36.29 -3.64
CA ALA A 109 -12.43 -35.13 -4.11
C ALA A 109 -13.22 -33.83 -3.95
N VAL A 110 -14.51 -33.83 -4.30
CA VAL A 110 -15.41 -32.67 -4.13
C VAL A 110 -15.52 -32.27 -2.65
N PHE A 111 -15.67 -33.24 -1.74
CA PHE A 111 -15.76 -32.94 -0.31
C PHE A 111 -14.46 -32.33 0.26
N GLN A 112 -13.31 -32.84 -0.19
CA GLN A 112 -12.00 -32.28 0.19
C GLN A 112 -11.82 -30.85 -0.33
N PHE A 113 -12.21 -30.57 -1.57
CA PHE A 113 -12.20 -29.21 -2.11
C PHE A 113 -13.14 -28.28 -1.36
N PHE A 114 -14.36 -28.73 -1.06
CA PHE A 114 -15.31 -27.96 -0.27
C PHE A 114 -14.74 -27.56 1.09
N LEU A 115 -14.18 -28.50 1.86
CA LEU A 115 -13.61 -28.20 3.18
C LEU A 115 -12.41 -27.25 3.09
N ARG A 116 -11.53 -27.47 2.10
CA ARG A 116 -10.38 -26.60 1.82
C ARG A 116 -10.83 -25.17 1.53
N ASP A 117 -11.82 -25.00 0.66
CA ASP A 117 -12.27 -23.70 0.19
C ASP A 117 -13.07 -22.97 1.28
N LEU A 118 -13.93 -23.68 2.01
CA LEU A 118 -14.65 -23.15 3.16
C LEU A 118 -13.69 -22.62 4.24
N THR A 119 -12.64 -23.37 4.55
CA THR A 119 -11.62 -22.96 5.53
C THR A 119 -10.92 -21.68 5.09
N GLY A 120 -10.56 -21.59 3.80
CA GLY A 120 -9.99 -20.39 3.21
C GLY A 120 -10.92 -19.18 3.33
N MET A 121 -12.18 -19.33 2.90
CA MET A 121 -13.17 -18.25 2.92
C MET A 121 -13.42 -17.71 4.34
N LEU A 122 -13.64 -18.59 5.32
CA LEU A 122 -13.86 -18.19 6.71
C LEU A 122 -12.65 -17.48 7.29
N GLY A 123 -11.44 -17.97 7.03
CA GLY A 123 -10.22 -17.36 7.52
C GLY A 123 -9.93 -15.99 6.90
N GLY A 124 -10.14 -15.85 5.59
CA GLY A 124 -10.05 -14.56 4.91
C GLY A 124 -11.04 -13.54 5.48
N MET A 125 -12.28 -13.95 5.73
CA MET A 125 -13.32 -13.11 6.33
C MET A 125 -12.94 -12.66 7.75
N LEU A 126 -12.47 -13.59 8.60
CA LEU A 126 -12.01 -13.25 9.96
C LEU A 126 -10.84 -12.27 9.94
N PHE A 127 -9.89 -12.44 9.02
CA PHE A 127 -8.76 -11.53 8.87
C PHE A 127 -9.21 -10.14 8.38
N ALA A 128 -10.15 -10.08 7.43
CA ALA A 128 -10.72 -8.82 6.96
C ALA A 128 -11.42 -8.06 8.10
N PHE A 129 -12.19 -8.76 8.93
CA PHE A 129 -12.82 -8.19 10.12
C PHE A 129 -11.79 -7.66 11.12
N TRP A 130 -10.69 -8.41 11.33
CA TRP A 130 -9.66 -8.03 12.30
C TRP A 130 -8.80 -6.84 11.85
N GLN A 131 -8.42 -6.76 10.57
CA GLN A 131 -7.35 -5.86 10.11
C GLN A 131 -7.78 -4.86 9.02
N GLY A 132 -9.04 -4.90 8.56
CA GLY A 132 -9.53 -4.18 7.38
C GLY A 132 -9.26 -2.67 7.38
N SER A 133 -9.22 -2.01 8.54
CA SER A 133 -9.02 -0.56 8.65
C SER A 133 -7.56 -0.09 8.60
N GLY A 134 -6.58 -1.01 8.52
CA GLY A 134 -5.14 -0.69 8.65
C GLY A 134 -4.26 -1.12 7.48
N LEU A 135 -4.85 -1.67 6.41
CA LEU A 135 -4.10 -2.22 5.27
C LEU A 135 -3.46 -1.12 4.42
N ASP A 136 -4.18 -0.03 4.15
CA ASP A 136 -3.68 1.06 3.30
C ASP A 136 -2.53 1.84 3.92
N MET A 137 -2.52 1.94 5.25
CA MET A 137 -1.50 2.68 6.02
C MET A 137 -0.08 2.10 5.85
N TYR A 138 0.02 0.78 5.73
CA TYR A 138 1.29 0.07 5.57
C TYR A 138 1.28 -0.77 4.29
N ALA A 139 0.82 -0.18 3.18
CA ALA A 139 0.56 -0.91 1.93
C ALA A 139 1.75 -1.76 1.45
N LYS A 140 2.98 -1.23 1.48
CA LYS A 140 4.19 -2.01 1.11
C LYS A 140 4.40 -3.21 2.02
N GLN A 141 4.25 -3.01 3.32
CA GLN A 141 4.48 -4.04 4.32
C GLN A 141 3.40 -5.12 4.25
N TRP A 142 2.14 -4.73 4.08
CA TRP A 142 1.03 -5.66 3.93
C TRP A 142 1.11 -6.44 2.63
N ARG A 143 1.58 -5.82 1.53
CA ARG A 143 1.90 -6.52 0.28
C ARG A 143 2.97 -7.58 0.49
N LEU A 144 4.11 -7.25 1.12
CA LEU A 144 5.16 -8.23 1.39
C LEU A 144 4.68 -9.35 2.34
N PHE A 145 3.92 -9.01 3.37
CA PHE A 145 3.32 -10.00 4.27
C PHE A 145 2.36 -10.95 3.54
N ALA A 146 1.50 -10.40 2.68
CA ALA A 146 0.59 -11.17 1.85
C ALA A 146 1.37 -12.18 0.99
N ASP A 147 2.46 -11.76 0.36
CA ASP A 147 3.27 -12.65 -0.46
C ASP A 147 4.02 -13.71 0.37
N ILE A 148 4.46 -13.41 1.59
CA ILE A 148 5.01 -14.43 2.51
C ILE A 148 3.96 -15.49 2.80
N LEU A 149 2.73 -15.10 3.15
CA LEU A 149 1.62 -16.03 3.38
C LEU A 149 1.26 -16.81 2.12
N ASN A 150 1.32 -16.18 0.94
CA ASN A 150 1.07 -16.84 -0.34
C ASN A 150 2.12 -17.93 -0.61
N ASN A 151 3.37 -17.64 -0.26
CA ASN A 151 4.47 -18.59 -0.39
C ASN A 151 4.31 -19.78 0.54
N ILE A 152 3.93 -19.53 1.80
CA ILE A 152 3.56 -20.58 2.75
C ILE A 152 2.40 -21.40 2.18
N GLY A 153 1.35 -20.74 1.70
CA GLY A 153 0.15 -21.37 1.17
C GLY A 153 0.45 -22.34 0.04
N TYR A 154 1.11 -21.85 -1.02
CA TYR A 154 1.53 -22.70 -2.14
C TYR A 154 2.51 -23.80 -1.72
N THR A 155 3.40 -23.54 -0.75
CA THR A 155 4.34 -24.57 -0.29
C THR A 155 3.60 -25.70 0.41
N LEU A 156 2.65 -25.36 1.29
CA LEU A 156 1.83 -26.35 2.01
C LEU A 156 1.01 -27.20 1.06
N GLU A 157 0.39 -26.58 0.06
CA GLU A 157 -0.35 -27.29 -0.99
C GLU A 157 0.57 -28.20 -1.83
N MET A 158 1.74 -27.69 -2.23
CA MET A 158 2.73 -28.45 -3.01
C MET A 158 3.26 -29.69 -2.26
N ILE A 159 3.53 -29.58 -0.96
CA ILE A 159 4.03 -30.71 -0.15
C ILE A 159 2.91 -31.61 0.37
N SER A 160 1.66 -31.15 0.37
CA SER A 160 0.53 -31.92 0.95
C SER A 160 0.39 -33.35 0.43
N PRO A 161 0.63 -33.67 -0.87
CA PRO A 161 0.50 -35.05 -1.36
C PRO A 161 1.60 -35.98 -0.86
N ILE A 162 2.72 -35.45 -0.37
CA ILE A 162 3.80 -36.23 0.26
C ILE A 162 3.35 -36.80 1.61
N PHE A 163 2.33 -36.18 2.23
CA PHE A 163 1.79 -36.59 3.52
C PHE A 163 0.31 -36.97 3.42
N PRO A 164 -0.07 -38.11 2.80
CA PRO A 164 -1.47 -38.49 2.57
C PRO A 164 -2.35 -38.43 3.83
N LYS A 165 -1.81 -38.82 5.00
CA LYS A 165 -2.53 -38.78 6.29
C LYS A 165 -2.92 -37.36 6.72
N TYR A 166 -2.11 -36.36 6.37
CA TYR A 166 -2.33 -34.95 6.74
C TYR A 166 -2.71 -34.09 5.53
N PHE A 167 -2.98 -34.71 4.37
CA PHE A 167 -3.19 -34.02 3.11
C PHE A 167 -4.24 -32.91 3.24
N LEU A 168 -5.45 -33.26 3.70
CA LEU A 168 -6.56 -32.32 3.84
C LEU A 168 -6.22 -31.18 4.81
N PHE A 169 -5.55 -31.49 5.91
CA PHE A 169 -5.14 -30.47 6.89
C PHE A 169 -4.15 -29.46 6.28
N LEU A 170 -3.13 -29.95 5.56
CA LEU A 170 -2.14 -29.10 4.90
C LEU A 170 -2.77 -28.29 3.76
N ALA A 171 -3.66 -28.90 2.97
CA ALA A 171 -4.41 -28.21 1.92
C ALA A 171 -5.30 -27.09 2.50
N CYS A 172 -6.02 -27.36 3.59
CA CYS A 172 -6.82 -26.35 4.30
C CYS A 172 -5.96 -25.20 4.84
N LEU A 173 -4.81 -25.51 5.45
CA LEU A 173 -3.88 -24.49 5.95
C LEU A 173 -3.28 -23.66 4.79
N GLY A 174 -3.00 -24.31 3.66
CA GLY A 174 -2.53 -23.64 2.45
C GLY A 174 -3.54 -22.66 1.87
N SER A 175 -4.80 -23.11 1.74
CA SER A 175 -5.94 -22.30 1.33
C SER A 175 -6.23 -21.13 2.27
N LEU A 176 -6.17 -21.37 3.58
CA LEU A 176 -6.27 -20.34 4.61
C LEU A 176 -5.21 -19.24 4.42
N ALA A 177 -3.94 -19.62 4.28
CA ALA A 177 -2.86 -18.66 4.09
C ALA A 177 -3.07 -17.81 2.82
N ARG A 178 -3.46 -18.45 1.70
CA ARG A 178 -3.78 -17.75 0.44
C ARG A 178 -5.00 -16.84 0.54
N ALA A 179 -6.01 -17.21 1.31
CA ALA A 179 -7.19 -16.36 1.52
C ALA A 179 -6.82 -15.10 2.31
N VAL A 180 -5.97 -15.23 3.34
CA VAL A 180 -5.43 -14.07 4.08
C VAL A 180 -4.57 -13.19 3.18
N THR A 181 -3.73 -13.77 2.31
CA THR A 181 -2.99 -13.02 1.28
C THR A 181 -3.92 -12.15 0.44
N GLY A 182 -5.04 -12.70 -0.04
CA GLY A 182 -5.98 -11.98 -0.90
C GLY A 182 -6.56 -10.72 -0.24
N VAL A 183 -6.76 -10.75 1.08
CA VAL A 183 -7.23 -9.60 1.85
C VAL A 183 -6.08 -8.64 2.14
N ALA A 184 -4.94 -9.13 2.64
CA ALA A 184 -3.80 -8.32 3.03
C ALA A 184 -3.13 -7.58 1.85
N GLY A 185 -3.14 -8.16 0.65
CA GLY A 185 -2.49 -7.60 -0.54
C GLY A 185 -3.23 -6.44 -1.22
N GLY A 186 -4.41 -6.05 -0.73
CA GLY A 186 -5.27 -5.02 -1.32
C GLY A 186 -6.52 -5.62 -1.96
N GLY A 187 -7.67 -5.41 -1.30
CA GLY A 187 -8.96 -6.08 -1.51
C GLY A 187 -9.70 -5.87 -2.84
N HIS A 188 -9.00 -5.78 -3.98
CA HIS A 188 -9.61 -5.89 -5.32
C HIS A 188 -8.97 -6.99 -6.19
N SER A 189 -7.85 -7.59 -5.77
CA SER A 189 -7.24 -8.75 -6.45
C SER A 189 -7.64 -10.10 -5.82
N GLY A 190 -8.40 -10.07 -4.72
CA GLY A 190 -8.96 -11.26 -4.06
C GLY A 190 -9.97 -12.05 -4.93
N ASN A 191 -10.41 -11.48 -6.05
CA ASN A 191 -11.20 -12.19 -7.05
C ASN A 191 -10.33 -12.79 -8.17
N SER A 192 -9.18 -12.19 -8.51
CA SER A 192 -8.34 -12.63 -9.64
C SER A 192 -7.59 -13.93 -9.35
N ASN A 193 -7.20 -14.17 -8.09
CA ASN A 193 -6.49 -15.40 -7.70
C ASN A 193 -7.45 -16.56 -7.34
N ASN A 194 -8.72 -16.26 -7.07
CA ASN A 194 -9.78 -17.25 -6.78
C ASN A 194 -10.59 -17.59 -8.05
N LEU A 195 -10.79 -16.64 -8.97
CA LEU A 195 -11.27 -16.91 -10.33
C LEU A 195 -10.16 -17.45 -11.23
N GLY A 196 -8.90 -17.12 -10.97
CA GLY A 196 -7.76 -17.78 -11.60
C GLY A 196 -7.71 -19.27 -11.32
N GLY A 197 -8.30 -19.72 -10.19
CA GLY A 197 -8.53 -21.13 -9.84
C GLY A 197 -9.70 -21.79 -10.59
N HIS A 198 -10.69 -21.00 -11.05
CA HIS A 198 -11.83 -21.48 -11.84
C HIS A 198 -11.63 -21.32 -13.35
N ALA A 199 -10.70 -20.46 -13.78
CA ALA A 199 -10.21 -20.34 -15.15
C ALA A 199 -9.00 -21.24 -15.45
N VAL A 200 -8.60 -22.12 -14.53
CA VAL A 200 -7.58 -23.17 -14.75
C VAL A 200 -8.03 -24.18 -15.82
N GLY A 201 -9.31 -24.18 -16.20
CA GLY A 201 -9.84 -25.10 -17.21
C GLY A 201 -9.22 -24.96 -18.60
N ASN A 202 -8.69 -23.80 -19.00
CA ASN A 202 -8.32 -23.58 -20.43
C ASN A 202 -6.89 -23.09 -20.69
N ALA A 203 -6.14 -22.63 -19.68
CA ALA A 203 -4.73 -22.22 -19.86
C ALA A 203 -3.72 -23.27 -19.33
N ALA A 204 -4.15 -24.18 -18.47
CA ALA A 204 -3.31 -25.28 -17.99
C ALA A 204 -3.05 -26.34 -19.09
N ASP A 205 -3.90 -26.41 -20.10
CA ASP A 205 -3.77 -27.37 -21.21
C ASP A 205 -2.60 -27.05 -22.17
N GLN A 206 -2.05 -25.83 -22.18
CA GLN A 206 -1.00 -25.44 -23.13
C GLN A 206 0.41 -25.33 -22.54
N ILE A 207 0.57 -25.39 -21.21
CA ILE A 207 1.88 -25.54 -20.57
C ILE A 207 1.83 -26.79 -19.70
N SER A 208 1.72 -27.94 -20.36
CA SER A 208 1.99 -29.23 -19.72
C SER A 208 3.48 -29.27 -19.40
N ILE A 209 3.85 -28.79 -18.20
CA ILE A 209 5.08 -29.25 -17.57
C ILE A 209 4.79 -30.69 -17.18
N SER A 210 4.93 -31.60 -18.15
CA SER A 210 4.89 -33.05 -18.01
C SER A 210 6.09 -33.51 -17.19
N THR A 211 6.18 -33.04 -15.95
CA THR A 211 7.18 -33.53 -15.00
C THR A 211 6.64 -34.80 -14.38
N GLU A 212 6.74 -35.89 -15.13
CA GLU A 212 6.68 -37.26 -14.60
C GLU A 212 7.71 -37.49 -13.48
N ALA A 213 8.67 -36.56 -13.34
CA ALA A 213 9.65 -36.49 -12.28
C ALA A 213 9.27 -35.41 -11.23
N PRO A 214 8.65 -35.79 -10.09
CA PRO A 214 8.24 -34.86 -9.01
C PRO A 214 9.40 -34.04 -8.43
N PHE A 215 10.64 -34.52 -8.60
CA PHE A 215 11.85 -33.78 -8.22
C PHE A 215 12.00 -32.46 -9.00
N PHE A 216 11.84 -32.48 -10.33
CA PHE A 216 12.02 -31.26 -11.14
C PHE A 216 10.91 -30.25 -10.88
N ALA A 217 9.67 -30.70 -10.66
CA ALA A 217 8.57 -29.82 -10.26
C ALA A 217 8.85 -29.12 -8.92
N THR A 218 9.35 -29.88 -7.93
CA THR A 218 9.71 -29.34 -6.61
C THR A 218 10.89 -28.39 -6.68
N LEU A 219 11.92 -28.72 -7.46
CA LEU A 219 13.08 -27.87 -7.69
C LEU A 219 12.69 -26.56 -8.38
N ALA A 220 11.91 -26.64 -9.46
CA ALA A 220 11.39 -25.48 -10.17
C ALA A 220 10.56 -24.60 -9.24
N PHE A 221 9.67 -25.19 -8.44
CA PHE A 221 8.89 -24.46 -7.44
C PHE A 221 9.77 -23.73 -6.42
N GLY A 222 10.82 -24.39 -5.91
CA GLY A 222 11.78 -23.78 -5.00
C GLY A 222 12.51 -22.58 -5.62
N LEU A 223 13.06 -22.76 -6.83
CA LEU A 223 13.75 -21.69 -7.56
C LEU A 223 12.82 -20.51 -7.89
N LEU A 224 11.60 -20.80 -8.34
CA LEU A 224 10.58 -19.77 -8.60
C LEU A 224 10.15 -19.07 -7.31
N THR A 225 10.16 -19.76 -6.16
CA THR A 225 9.85 -19.13 -4.87
C THR A 225 10.94 -18.12 -4.49
N LEU A 226 12.21 -18.48 -4.69
CA LEU A 226 13.34 -17.55 -4.49
C LEU A 226 13.25 -16.35 -5.42
N LEU A 227 13.01 -16.58 -6.72
CA LEU A 227 12.83 -15.53 -7.70
C LEU A 227 11.66 -14.61 -7.35
N HIS A 228 10.52 -15.17 -6.96
CA HIS A 228 9.34 -14.42 -6.53
C HIS A 228 9.64 -13.51 -5.34
N VAL A 229 10.31 -14.03 -4.30
CA VAL A 229 10.67 -13.24 -3.11
C VAL A 229 11.64 -12.12 -3.47
N MET A 230 12.67 -12.41 -4.27
CA MET A 230 13.63 -11.41 -4.72
C MET A 230 12.95 -10.31 -5.56
N ALA A 231 12.13 -10.70 -6.54
CA ALA A 231 11.42 -9.77 -7.40
C ALA A 231 10.46 -8.89 -6.58
N ASN A 232 9.76 -9.46 -5.59
CA ASN A 232 8.89 -8.69 -4.71
C ASN A 232 9.64 -7.64 -3.89
N ILE A 233 10.75 -8.04 -3.24
CA ILE A 233 11.58 -7.11 -2.47
C ILE A 233 12.07 -5.98 -3.37
N GLN A 234 12.50 -6.30 -4.58
CA GLN A 234 13.00 -5.31 -5.52
C GLN A 234 11.87 -4.38 -6.02
N ALA A 235 10.68 -4.92 -6.33
CA ALA A 235 9.51 -4.11 -6.68
C ALA A 235 9.14 -3.13 -5.55
N MET A 236 9.09 -3.60 -4.31
CA MET A 236 8.75 -2.76 -3.14
C MET A 236 9.81 -1.68 -2.85
N ARG A 237 11.09 -1.97 -3.14
CA ARG A 237 12.18 -1.01 -3.05
C ARG A 237 12.18 0.01 -4.19
N SER A 238 11.67 -0.36 -5.37
CA SER A 238 11.50 0.57 -6.48
C SER A 238 10.42 1.62 -6.20
N LEU A 239 9.34 1.26 -5.50
CA LEU A 239 8.22 2.18 -5.22
C LEU A 239 8.61 3.36 -4.32
N GLN A 240 8.57 4.58 -4.84
CA GLN A 240 8.90 5.82 -4.15
C GLN A 240 7.62 6.51 -3.66
N LEU A 241 6.97 5.92 -2.66
CA LEU A 241 5.74 6.47 -2.11
C LEU A 241 5.99 7.82 -1.43
N GLN A 242 5.32 8.86 -1.92
CA GLN A 242 5.33 10.22 -1.34
C GLN A 242 4.39 10.35 -0.13
N SER A 243 3.59 9.32 0.17
CA SER A 243 2.66 9.31 1.29
C SER A 243 3.36 9.11 2.63
N ILE A 244 2.90 9.86 3.62
CA ILE A 244 3.42 9.84 4.98
C ILE A 244 2.54 8.92 5.83
N ASN A 245 3.10 7.79 6.27
CA ASN A 245 2.47 6.91 7.26
C ASN A 245 3.16 7.05 8.63
N PRO A 246 2.66 6.43 9.71
CA PRO A 246 3.25 6.62 11.03
C PRO A 246 4.71 6.18 11.14
N TYR A 247 5.11 5.14 10.39
CA TYR A 247 6.51 4.66 10.38
C TYR A 247 7.44 5.68 9.74
N ARG A 248 7.09 6.18 8.54
CA ARG A 248 7.88 7.19 7.82
C ARG A 248 7.87 8.52 8.56
N LEU A 249 6.72 8.95 9.06
CA LEU A 249 6.61 10.18 9.84
C LEU A 249 7.58 10.18 11.00
N ARG A 250 7.66 9.07 11.75
CA ARG A 250 8.62 8.94 12.83
C ARG A 250 10.07 9.11 12.36
N LYS A 251 10.46 8.49 11.23
CA LYS A 251 11.81 8.65 10.68
C LYS A 251 12.10 10.07 10.24
N LEU A 252 11.11 10.75 9.67
CA LEU A 252 11.20 12.15 9.25
C LEU A 252 11.33 13.08 10.46
N LEU A 253 10.56 12.84 11.53
CA LEU A 253 10.68 13.54 12.81
C LEU A 253 12.04 13.30 13.47
N GLU A 254 12.51 12.04 13.51
CA GLU A 254 13.85 11.69 14.00
C GLU A 254 14.93 12.47 13.23
N ALA A 255 14.85 12.55 11.91
CA ALA A 255 15.80 13.31 11.10
C ALA A 255 15.73 14.82 11.42
N PHE A 256 14.54 15.41 11.43
CA PHE A 256 14.33 16.83 11.68
C PHE A 256 14.86 17.27 13.06
N PHE A 257 14.48 16.58 14.13
CA PHE A 257 14.89 16.94 15.49
C PHE A 257 16.38 16.70 15.77
N ASN A 258 17.00 15.76 15.05
CA ASN A 258 18.45 15.54 15.11
C ASN A 258 19.23 16.47 14.15
N GLN A 259 18.57 17.42 13.48
CA GLN A 259 19.16 18.32 12.48
C GLN A 259 19.87 17.56 11.34
N ALA A 260 19.41 16.35 11.05
CA ALA A 260 19.87 15.55 9.93
C ALA A 260 19.08 15.90 8.66
N PRO A 261 19.66 15.70 7.46
CA PRO A 261 18.92 15.86 6.21
C PRO A 261 17.65 15.01 6.18
N ILE A 262 16.53 15.62 5.80
CA ILE A 262 15.27 14.90 5.61
C ILE A 262 15.44 13.90 4.46
N PRO A 263 15.23 12.59 4.68
CA PRO A 263 15.34 11.61 3.61
C PRO A 263 14.25 11.83 2.56
N SER A 264 14.62 11.75 1.29
CA SER A 264 13.66 11.79 0.19
C SER A 264 12.83 10.50 0.09
N PRO A 265 11.69 10.49 -0.60
CA PRO A 265 10.93 9.26 -0.87
C PRO A 265 11.77 8.14 -1.48
N ALA A 266 12.73 8.45 -2.34
CA ALA A 266 13.66 7.49 -2.93
C ALA A 266 14.60 6.86 -1.87
N GLN A 267 15.18 7.68 -1.00
CA GLN A 267 16.04 7.20 0.09
C GLN A 267 15.23 6.37 1.11
N MET A 268 14.00 6.79 1.41
CA MET A 268 13.10 6.06 2.29
C MET A 268 12.69 4.70 1.67
N ALA A 269 12.42 4.64 0.37
CA ALA A 269 12.03 3.41 -0.31
C ALA A 269 13.11 2.31 -0.21
N ALA A 270 14.39 2.69 -0.19
CA ALA A 270 15.51 1.75 0.00
C ALA A 270 15.62 1.22 1.44
N GLN A 271 15.07 1.93 2.42
CA GLN A 271 15.21 1.65 3.86
C GLN A 271 13.88 1.31 4.56
N ASP A 272 12.77 1.33 3.83
CA ASP A 272 11.44 1.01 4.35
C ASP A 272 11.46 -0.36 5.03
N ALA A 273 10.81 -0.46 6.19
CA ALA A 273 10.66 -1.74 6.86
C ALA A 273 9.89 -2.72 5.96
N LEU A 274 10.35 -3.96 5.92
CA LEU A 274 9.81 -5.00 5.06
C LEU A 274 8.52 -5.65 5.63
N LEU A 275 8.33 -5.65 6.95
CA LEU A 275 7.19 -6.29 7.60
C LEU A 275 6.25 -5.29 8.30
N PRO A 276 4.94 -5.59 8.41
CA PRO A 276 3.98 -4.74 9.11
C PRO A 276 4.38 -4.55 10.58
N PRO A 277 4.22 -3.34 11.15
CA PRO A 277 4.60 -3.08 12.54
C PRO A 277 3.92 -3.99 13.56
N VAL A 278 2.64 -4.34 13.36
CA VAL A 278 1.89 -5.24 14.26
C VAL A 278 2.55 -6.61 14.36
N ILE A 279 3.03 -7.14 13.23
CA ILE A 279 3.70 -8.43 13.16
C ILE A 279 5.11 -8.33 13.76
N MET A 280 5.81 -7.24 13.47
CA MET A 280 7.14 -7.00 14.02
C MET A 280 7.11 -6.79 15.53
N GLU A 281 6.07 -6.15 16.07
CA GLU A 281 5.85 -6.01 17.52
C GLU A 281 5.53 -7.36 18.17
N ALA A 282 4.63 -8.16 17.60
CA ALA A 282 4.33 -9.50 18.08
C ALA A 282 5.55 -10.42 18.05
N TRP A 283 6.38 -10.33 17.00
CA TRP A 283 7.61 -11.09 16.90
C TRP A 283 8.66 -10.62 17.92
N ARG A 284 8.80 -9.31 18.12
CA ARG A 284 9.69 -8.73 19.13
C ARG A 284 9.28 -9.12 20.55
N SER A 285 8.00 -9.07 20.88
CA SER A 285 7.52 -9.45 22.22
C SER A 285 7.72 -10.93 22.51
N TRP A 286 7.70 -11.78 21.48
CA TRP A 286 7.94 -13.22 21.62
C TRP A 286 9.44 -13.54 21.77
N PHE A 287 10.30 -12.96 20.94
CA PHE A 287 11.71 -13.40 20.81
C PHE A 287 12.75 -12.47 21.45
N LEU A 288 12.42 -11.21 21.74
CA LEU A 288 13.39 -10.24 22.26
C LEU A 288 12.94 -9.70 23.63
N SER A 289 13.90 -9.59 24.56
CA SER A 289 13.70 -8.93 25.86
C SER A 289 13.18 -7.50 25.65
N PRO A 290 12.25 -6.97 26.49
CA PRO A 290 11.55 -5.69 26.29
C PRO A 290 12.43 -4.42 26.41
N TYR A 291 13.74 -4.53 26.22
CA TYR A 291 14.71 -3.49 26.49
C TYR A 291 14.93 -2.54 25.31
N ARG A 292 13.86 -1.85 24.88
CA ARG A 292 13.98 -0.51 24.29
C ARG A 292 12.84 0.35 24.81
N ARG A 293 13.20 1.53 25.32
CA ARG A 293 12.31 2.53 25.92
C ARG A 293 11.01 2.66 25.10
N PRO A 294 9.83 2.77 25.73
CA PRO A 294 8.61 3.04 24.99
C PRO A 294 8.77 4.41 24.32
N ILE A 295 8.93 4.40 23.01
CA ILE A 295 8.74 5.59 22.20
C ILE A 295 7.30 6.03 22.45
N LEU A 296 7.11 7.31 22.76
CA LEU A 296 5.79 7.91 22.98
C LEU A 296 4.84 7.43 21.87
N LYS A 297 3.86 6.59 22.24
CA LYS A 297 2.84 6.11 21.30
C LYS A 297 1.85 7.24 21.11
N VAL A 298 1.62 7.65 19.86
CA VAL A 298 0.63 8.69 19.53
C VAL A 298 -0.64 7.99 19.07
N HIS A 299 -1.74 8.20 19.78
CA HIS A 299 -3.07 7.71 19.42
C HIS A 299 -3.91 8.89 18.93
N LEU A 300 -4.15 8.94 17.63
CA LEU A 300 -4.95 10.00 17.00
C LEU A 300 -6.44 9.67 17.03
N GLY A 301 -7.26 10.69 17.26
CA GLY A 301 -8.71 10.61 17.27
C GLY A 301 -9.24 9.76 18.42
N VAL A 302 -8.74 9.91 19.65
CA VAL A 302 -9.34 9.24 20.83
C VAL A 302 -10.62 9.96 21.28
N PRO A 303 -11.52 9.32 22.05
CA PRO A 303 -12.70 10.01 22.56
C PRO A 303 -12.33 11.06 23.61
N LEU A 304 -13.09 12.16 23.69
CA LEU A 304 -12.78 13.30 24.57
C LEU A 304 -12.66 12.92 26.05
N HIS A 305 -13.50 12.00 26.53
CA HIS A 305 -13.47 11.51 27.91
C HIS A 305 -12.19 10.75 28.29
N SER A 306 -11.35 10.40 27.31
CA SER A 306 -10.08 9.71 27.56
C SER A 306 -8.93 10.66 27.92
N LEU A 307 -9.16 11.97 27.86
CA LEU A 307 -8.26 13.01 28.33
C LEU A 307 -8.62 13.43 29.75
N ASP A 308 -7.64 13.96 30.48
CA ASP A 308 -7.89 14.62 31.78
C ASP A 308 -8.93 15.74 31.62
N GLN A 309 -9.89 15.80 32.54
CA GLN A 309 -10.99 16.76 32.53
C GLN A 309 -10.49 18.21 32.58
N ASN A 310 -9.36 18.46 33.26
CA ASN A 310 -8.73 19.79 33.31
C ASN A 310 -8.19 20.24 31.95
N LEU A 311 -7.79 19.28 31.11
CA LEU A 311 -7.33 19.53 29.76
C LEU A 311 -8.52 19.78 28.81
N ALA A 312 -9.61 19.02 28.98
CA ALA A 312 -10.86 19.23 28.23
C ALA A 312 -11.48 20.61 28.47
N ALA A 313 -11.26 21.21 29.65
CA ALA A 313 -11.67 22.58 29.94
C ALA A 313 -10.96 23.65 29.07
N LYS A 314 -9.87 23.29 28.37
CA LYS A 314 -9.06 24.18 27.52
C LYS A 314 -9.42 24.09 26.03
N LEU A 315 -10.59 23.57 25.69
CA LEU A 315 -11.07 23.51 24.31
C LEU A 315 -11.25 24.94 23.74
N HIS A 316 -10.24 25.41 23.01
CA HIS A 316 -10.28 26.70 22.32
C HIS A 316 -11.02 26.58 20.98
N LYS A 317 -11.81 27.60 20.61
CA LYS A 317 -12.60 27.60 19.36
C LYS A 317 -11.74 27.47 18.10
N ASP A 318 -10.51 27.97 18.14
CA ASP A 318 -9.60 27.98 16.99
C ASP A 318 -8.78 26.71 16.83
N HIS A 319 -8.75 25.85 17.84
CA HIS A 319 -7.94 24.63 17.83
C HIS A 319 -8.73 23.48 17.19
N ARG A 320 -8.10 22.81 16.22
CA ARG A 320 -8.66 21.64 15.51
C ARG A 320 -8.31 20.30 16.17
N TYR A 321 -7.49 20.33 17.20
CA TYR A 321 -7.17 19.16 18.02
C TYR A 321 -6.77 19.59 19.43
N ILE A 322 -6.80 18.63 20.34
CA ILE A 322 -6.24 18.76 21.68
C ILE A 322 -5.45 17.50 22.01
N LEU A 323 -4.32 17.65 22.70
CA LEU A 323 -3.44 16.55 23.02
C LEU A 323 -3.12 16.50 24.51
N GLY A 324 -3.20 15.30 25.08
CA GLY A 324 -2.80 14.99 26.45
C GLY A 324 -1.80 13.85 26.47
N VAL A 325 -0.89 13.86 27.44
CA VAL A 325 0.07 12.78 27.65
C VAL A 325 -0.29 12.07 28.94
N GLU A 326 -0.59 10.77 28.85
CA GLU A 326 -0.94 9.94 29.99
C GLU A 326 -0.16 8.63 29.93
N ALA A 327 0.54 8.28 31.02
CA ALA A 327 1.33 7.05 31.13
C ALA A 327 2.31 6.80 29.94
N GLY A 328 2.89 7.86 29.38
CA GLY A 328 3.81 7.77 28.23
C GLY A 328 3.13 7.53 26.87
N VAL A 329 1.80 7.66 26.81
CA VAL A 329 1.01 7.65 25.57
C VAL A 329 0.46 9.05 25.32
N CYS A 330 0.71 9.58 24.13
CA CYS A 330 0.11 10.83 23.70
C CYS A 330 -1.23 10.55 23.03
N LYS A 331 -2.30 10.99 23.68
CA LYS A 331 -3.67 10.89 23.22
C LYS A 331 -4.08 12.21 22.56
N VAL A 332 -4.52 12.15 21.31
CA VAL A 332 -4.98 13.33 20.55
C VAL A 332 -6.47 13.17 20.25
N VAL A 333 -7.28 14.11 20.71
CA VAL A 333 -8.68 14.23 20.28
C VAL A 333 -8.72 15.17 19.09
N LEU A 334 -9.32 14.71 18.00
CA LEU A 334 -9.45 15.46 16.75
C LEU A 334 -10.84 16.10 16.66
N ARG A 335 -10.89 17.33 16.18
CA ARG A 335 -12.15 17.97 15.81
C ARG A 335 -12.70 17.28 14.56
N ASP A 336 -14.02 17.30 14.39
CA ASP A 336 -14.70 16.72 13.24
C ASP A 336 -14.25 17.30 11.88
N ASP A 337 -13.83 18.56 11.84
CA ASP A 337 -13.25 19.24 10.65
C ASP A 337 -11.71 19.15 10.55
N ALA A 338 -11.05 18.39 11.44
CA ALA A 338 -9.59 18.28 11.44
C ALA A 338 -9.08 17.49 10.22
N GLY A 339 -8.15 18.10 9.49
CA GLY A 339 -7.57 17.53 8.27
C GLY A 339 -6.22 16.84 8.48
N PRO A 340 -5.59 16.34 7.39
CA PRO A 340 -4.28 15.70 7.42
C PRO A 340 -3.17 16.56 8.03
N MET A 341 -3.19 17.86 7.78
CA MET A 341 -2.24 18.82 8.35
C MET A 341 -2.39 18.97 9.86
N ASP A 342 -3.62 18.95 10.38
CA ASP A 342 -3.89 19.03 11.81
C ASP A 342 -3.38 17.78 12.53
N MET A 343 -3.56 16.60 11.93
CA MET A 343 -3.01 15.34 12.43
C MET A 343 -1.49 15.31 12.41
N LEU A 344 -0.88 15.81 11.33
CA LEU A 344 0.57 15.94 11.21
C LEU A 344 1.12 16.86 12.30
N ASN A 345 0.49 18.01 12.51
CA ASN A 345 0.87 18.97 13.55
C ASN A 345 0.73 18.36 14.96
N ALA A 346 -0.39 17.71 15.25
CA ALA A 346 -0.60 17.04 16.52
C ALA A 346 0.45 15.97 16.80
N THR A 347 0.82 15.19 15.79
CA THR A 347 1.87 14.16 15.91
C THR A 347 3.26 14.78 16.08
N PHE A 348 3.54 15.88 15.38
CA PHE A 348 4.77 16.64 15.53
C PHE A 348 4.91 17.19 16.95
N GLU A 349 3.87 17.84 17.48
CA GLU A 349 3.84 18.38 18.83
C GLU A 349 4.00 17.28 19.89
N ALA A 350 3.30 16.15 19.70
CA ALA A 350 3.44 14.97 20.55
C ALA A 350 4.90 14.49 20.61
N TYR A 351 5.52 14.30 19.44
CA TYR A 351 6.91 13.86 19.35
C TYR A 351 7.87 14.86 20.00
N ALA A 352 7.67 16.16 19.76
CA ALA A 352 8.50 17.20 20.36
C ALA A 352 8.45 17.19 21.89
N ARG A 353 7.24 17.08 22.47
CA ARG A 353 7.05 16.97 23.92
C ARG A 353 7.76 15.74 24.50
N SER A 354 7.83 14.64 23.75
CA SER A 354 8.59 13.46 24.18
C SER A 354 10.11 13.66 24.22
N GLN A 355 10.66 14.55 23.38
CA GLN A 355 12.09 14.86 23.36
C GLN A 355 12.51 15.81 24.49
N ILE A 356 11.59 16.61 25.02
CA ILE A 356 11.82 17.55 26.13
C ILE A 356 11.67 16.86 27.50
N ALA A 357 10.99 15.71 27.55
CA ALA A 357 10.76 14.94 28.78
C ALA A 357 11.90 14.01 29.34
N PRO A 358 13.22 14.09 29.02
CA PRO A 358 14.18 13.13 29.58
C PRO A 358 14.66 13.40 31.01
N SER A 359 14.23 14.45 31.74
CA SER A 359 14.91 14.81 33.01
C SER A 359 14.05 15.26 34.20
N ARG A 360 12.72 15.38 34.11
CA ARG A 360 11.89 15.77 35.26
C ARG A 360 10.47 15.21 35.16
N MET A 361 10.20 14.07 35.78
CA MET A 361 8.90 13.83 36.42
C MET A 361 9.08 12.86 37.59
N PRO A 362 9.12 13.36 38.84
CA PRO A 362 8.71 12.58 40.00
C PRO A 362 7.21 12.28 39.88
N SER A 363 6.83 11.09 40.33
CA SER A 363 5.50 10.46 40.26
C SER A 363 4.39 11.14 41.10
N SER A 364 4.49 12.43 41.38
CA SER A 364 3.43 13.19 42.03
C SER A 364 3.66 14.66 41.74
N GLN A 365 2.65 15.33 41.19
CA GLN A 365 2.65 16.74 40.79
C GLN A 365 3.51 17.07 39.57
N SER A 366 2.91 16.96 38.39
CA SER A 366 3.40 17.64 37.20
C SER A 366 2.28 18.46 36.57
N GLN A 367 1.93 19.56 37.22
CA GLN A 367 1.47 20.75 36.50
C GLN A 367 2.66 21.20 35.64
N VAL A 368 2.78 20.63 34.44
CA VAL A 368 3.54 21.28 33.38
C VAL A 368 2.74 22.52 33.04
N SER A 369 3.36 23.68 33.27
CA SER A 369 2.86 25.03 32.95
C SER A 369 1.90 25.00 31.78
N GLU A 370 0.67 25.35 32.10
CA GLU A 370 -0.56 25.00 31.40
C GLU A 370 -1.00 26.02 30.36
N ASP A 371 -0.16 27.01 30.07
CA ASP A 371 -0.31 27.87 28.91
C ASP A 371 0.20 27.07 27.73
N HIS A 372 -0.68 26.74 26.77
CA HIS A 372 -0.26 26.35 25.43
C HIS A 372 0.68 27.48 24.97
N PRO A 373 2.03 27.33 25.02
CA PRO A 373 2.83 28.26 24.28
C PRO A 373 2.37 28.01 22.86
N THR A 374 2.30 29.03 22.05
CA THR A 374 2.46 28.90 20.61
C THR A 374 3.67 27.98 20.37
N TRP A 375 3.45 26.67 20.34
CA TRP A 375 4.43 25.71 19.86
C TRP A 375 4.76 26.24 18.48
N ASN A 376 6.03 26.61 18.31
CA ASN A 376 6.38 27.66 17.37
C ASN A 376 5.87 27.24 15.98
N LYS A 377 4.81 27.91 15.51
CA LYS A 377 4.20 27.62 14.21
C LYS A 377 5.26 27.68 13.12
N ASP A 378 6.28 28.52 13.32
CA ASP A 378 7.43 28.67 12.44
C ASP A 378 8.31 27.41 12.41
N ILE A 379 8.48 26.70 13.54
CA ILE A 379 9.22 25.42 13.57
C ILE A 379 8.44 24.34 12.81
N PHE A 380 7.12 24.25 13.04
CA PHE A 380 6.29 23.29 12.32
C PHE A 380 6.23 23.61 10.81
N GLN A 381 6.09 24.88 10.45
CA GLN A 381 6.16 25.34 9.05
C GLN A 381 7.54 25.06 8.43
N GLY A 382 8.62 25.22 9.20
CA GLY A 382 9.97 24.84 8.79
C GLY A 382 10.08 23.34 8.50
N PHE A 383 9.52 22.49 9.36
CA PHE A 383 9.43 21.05 9.12
C PHE A 383 8.63 20.74 7.84
N CYS A 384 7.43 21.30 7.68
CA CYS A 384 6.62 21.11 6.48
C CYS A 384 7.34 21.56 5.21
N SER A 385 8.06 22.70 5.26
CA SER A 385 8.82 23.22 4.13
C SER A 385 9.96 22.28 3.74
N GLN A 386 10.68 21.71 4.72
CA GLN A 386 11.72 20.71 4.44
C GLN A 386 11.14 19.40 3.88
N LEU A 387 9.98 18.96 4.37
CA LEU A 387 9.28 17.79 3.82
C LEU A 387 8.91 18.01 2.35
N SER A 388 8.28 19.15 2.03
CA SER A 388 7.91 19.50 0.66
C SER A 388 9.14 19.65 -0.24
N ALA A 389 10.22 20.27 0.25
CA ALA A 389 11.48 20.38 -0.48
C ALA A 389 12.13 19.01 -0.76
N ALA A 390 11.97 18.04 0.14
CA ALA A 390 12.43 16.67 -0.06
C ALA A 390 11.51 15.81 -0.93
N GLY A 391 10.35 16.34 -1.38
CA GLY A 391 9.41 15.67 -2.28
C GLY A 391 8.27 14.90 -1.60
N TRP A 392 8.00 15.14 -0.32
CA TRP A 392 6.88 14.51 0.39
C TRP A 392 5.55 15.23 0.13
N SER A 393 4.47 14.45 0.03
CA SER A 393 3.11 14.98 -0.11
C SER A 393 2.44 15.09 1.26
N LEU A 394 2.24 16.33 1.72
CA LEU A 394 1.59 16.60 3.01
C LEU A 394 0.09 16.27 3.01
N GLU A 395 -0.56 16.37 1.84
CA GLU A 395 -1.96 16.01 1.64
C GLU A 395 -2.18 14.50 1.74
N LYS A 396 -1.22 13.70 1.27
CA LYS A 396 -1.27 12.22 1.32
C LYS A 396 -0.72 11.68 2.65
N THR A 397 -1.17 12.26 3.75
CA THR A 397 -0.80 11.82 5.11
C THR A 397 -1.83 10.81 5.62
N ILE A 398 -1.42 9.55 5.75
CA ILE A 398 -2.26 8.41 6.16
C ILE A 398 -1.77 7.94 7.53
N LEU A 399 -2.31 8.52 8.61
CA LEU A 399 -1.92 8.19 9.97
C LEU A 399 -2.95 7.26 10.64
N ALA A 400 -2.47 6.44 11.57
CA ALA A 400 -3.31 5.57 12.39
C ALA A 400 -4.23 6.44 13.26
N GLN A 401 -5.51 6.47 12.92
CA GLN A 401 -6.51 7.19 13.68
C GLN A 401 -7.64 6.25 14.08
N SER A 402 -8.15 6.47 15.27
CA SER A 402 -9.43 5.90 15.67
C SER A 402 -10.58 6.68 14.99
N GLN A 403 -11.76 6.07 14.92
CA GLN A 403 -12.92 6.69 14.28
C GLN A 403 -13.55 7.80 15.12
N TRP A 404 -13.11 8.00 16.37
CA TRP A 404 -13.66 9.07 17.20
C TRP A 404 -13.27 10.45 16.66
N ARG A 405 -14.28 11.33 16.68
CA ARG A 405 -14.20 12.77 16.45
C ARG A 405 -15.05 13.45 17.50
N ALA A 406 -14.67 14.67 17.87
CA ALA A 406 -15.51 15.52 18.71
C ALA A 406 -15.77 16.84 18.00
N ALA A 407 -16.92 17.44 18.25
CA ALA A 407 -17.26 18.78 17.77
C ALA A 407 -17.19 19.74 18.95
N TRP A 408 -16.56 20.90 18.75
CA TRP A 408 -16.53 21.98 19.74
C TRP A 408 -16.37 23.33 19.03
N GLY A 409 -16.72 24.41 19.71
CA GLY A 409 -16.63 25.75 19.15
C GLY A 409 -17.50 25.91 17.90
N THR A 410 -16.90 26.32 16.80
CA THR A 410 -17.61 26.64 15.55
C THR A 410 -18.10 25.42 14.77
N SER A 411 -17.65 24.20 15.08
CA SER A 411 -18.13 22.99 14.39
C SER A 411 -19.29 22.31 15.10
N MET A 412 -19.68 22.77 16.30
CA MET A 412 -20.93 22.30 16.91
C MET A 412 -22.10 22.73 16.03
N ARG A 413 -22.85 21.75 15.52
CA ARG A 413 -24.13 22.02 14.87
C ARG A 413 -25.05 22.63 15.93
N SER A 414 -25.56 23.83 15.67
CA SER A 414 -26.63 24.40 16.50
C SER A 414 -27.81 23.43 16.47
N GLY A 415 -28.23 22.92 17.62
CA GLY A 415 -29.35 22.00 17.75
C GLY A 415 -30.70 22.67 17.47
N HIS A 416 -30.86 23.24 16.29
CA HIS A 416 -32.11 23.75 15.74
C HIS A 416 -32.18 23.39 14.26
N GLU A 417 -32.42 22.12 13.98
CA GLU A 417 -33.27 21.70 12.88
C GLU A 417 -34.22 20.64 13.47
N ASP A 418 -35.51 20.93 13.37
CA ASP A 418 -36.66 20.27 14.03
C ASP A 418 -36.84 18.78 13.69
#